data_AF-A0A5Z0CHX3-F1
#
_entry.id   AF-A0A5Z0CHX3-F1
#
_cell.length_a   1.000
_cell.length_b   1.000
_cell.length_c   1.000
_cell.angle_alpha   90.00
_cell.angle_beta   90.00
_cell.angle_gamma   90.00
#
_symmetry.space_group_name_H-M   'P 1'
#
loop_
_entity.id
_entity.type
_entity.pdbx_description
1 polymer ?
#
loop_
_entity_poly.entity_id
_entity_poly.type
_entity_poly.pdbx_seq_one_letter_code
_entity_poly.pdbx_strand_id
1 'polypeptide(L)'
;MALDEKIIAYTENPARELLSVTSRTNLSLNELDFSLLAFSTQYRFGDLEWEKISEKELTLFDKDEIFLKNDLQIKQEYKIEIFHGINQSKASQAVKLVANKNLTKIIAQIDFTNLDFHEKLALELLQNIYKKMLKLKFLIGIRIFDFKKNLMSFCNQHKNTPLNKTIQITVAQGIDPIESQDESLILTYKEKTKNYTIDEKRSGIIIVDENEVVLKHAKFKQGKEGKDLNLHTLKVLAANENKVKFSCSSAFKQVEQDGYTEYIALKKGYVVQDGEKFDIANELDFNGVDFKNIGIIRAGLDKNVKINIKFLSEVKDAVNSGVGIECEELNVVGSVGSNTQLNATKMKIEGTTHSKAKIQAKQAYIKTHRGFAEAEILNIDLLEGGTIKAKEVRIKKSLGGNIQADKIYIENLESNNSCVFFENTTIERINGDNNKFHAKIKTLDKNYDEEFAILGEQISKLNHKINKIRQYILSSKNGILSVEKKITELKNQGQNVPVQYEKALKDFSLQNLELNKLQNEEKELLERKKSLQLELINLQKMLFEATFINKSGKWTDMNEIKFSLLEPKEDIFYSSFVNESAKFIGIKKVIQNNQESIEIHKKLDYEEKDIAWLSASKE
;
A
#
# COMPACT_ATOMS: atom_id res chain seq x y z
N MET A 1 30.01 10.13 64.30
CA MET A 1 29.78 11.36 65.09
C MET A 1 28.58 12.04 64.48
N ALA A 2 27.51 12.22 65.26
CA ALA A 2 26.35 12.98 64.80
C ALA A 2 26.69 14.48 64.84
N LEU A 3 25.96 15.31 64.08
CA LEU A 3 25.90 16.74 64.43
C LEU A 3 25.24 16.82 65.82
N ASP A 4 25.99 17.26 66.83
CA ASP A 4 25.47 17.41 68.19
C ASP A 4 24.48 18.60 68.32
N GLU A 5 24.48 19.54 67.35
CA GLU A 5 23.52 20.64 67.27
C GLU A 5 22.98 20.82 65.84
N LYS A 6 21.67 21.14 65.74
CA LYS A 6 21.00 21.51 64.48
C LYS A 6 21.50 22.87 64.00
N ILE A 7 22.05 22.94 62.79
CA ILE A 7 22.58 24.20 62.23
C ILE A 7 21.45 24.92 61.49
N ILE A 8 21.13 26.14 61.91
CA ILE A 8 20.20 27.03 61.18
C ILE A 8 21.03 28.01 60.34
N ALA A 9 20.72 28.10 59.04
CA ALA A 9 21.38 29.01 58.11
C ALA A 9 20.37 29.79 57.26
N TYR A 10 20.73 31.01 56.89
CA TYR A 10 20.05 31.82 55.87
C TYR A 10 20.93 31.85 54.63
N THR A 11 20.39 31.43 53.49
CA THR A 11 21.19 31.26 52.28
C THR A 11 20.33 31.40 51.03
N GLU A 12 20.89 31.94 49.96
CA GLU A 12 20.30 31.91 48.62
C GLU A 12 20.61 30.58 47.90
N ASN A 13 21.55 29.78 48.42
CA ASN A 13 21.98 28.52 47.82
C ASN A 13 22.23 27.43 48.88
N PRO A 14 21.20 26.62 49.21
CA PRO A 14 21.32 25.54 50.19
C PRO A 14 22.42 24.53 49.89
N ALA A 15 22.72 24.25 48.61
CA ALA A 15 23.77 23.30 48.23
C ALA A 15 25.17 23.84 48.58
N ARG A 16 25.39 25.15 48.40
CA ARG A 16 26.64 25.81 48.82
C ARG A 16 26.79 25.79 50.34
N GLU A 17 25.69 25.96 51.07
CA GLU A 17 25.72 25.94 52.53
C GLU A 17 26.03 24.54 53.07
N LEU A 18 25.46 23.48 52.48
CA LEU A 18 25.82 22.10 52.81
C LEU A 18 27.31 21.83 52.59
N LEU A 19 27.90 22.30 51.48
CA LEU A 19 29.34 22.18 51.22
C LEU A 19 30.17 22.93 52.29
N SER A 20 29.74 24.14 52.67
CA SER A 20 30.31 24.90 53.78
C SER A 20 30.35 24.07 55.06
N VAL A 21 29.24 23.42 55.41
CA VAL A 21 29.14 22.55 56.60
C VAL A 21 30.04 21.31 56.47
N THR A 22 30.10 20.64 55.31
CA THR A 22 31.02 19.50 55.11
C THR A 22 32.49 19.90 55.25
N SER A 23 32.87 21.12 54.88
CA SER A 23 34.27 21.58 54.99
C SER A 23 34.71 21.86 56.43
N ARG A 24 33.76 22.05 57.35
CA ARG A 24 33.98 22.37 58.76
C ARG A 24 33.66 21.20 59.69
N THR A 25 33.25 20.05 59.14
CA THR A 25 32.87 18.84 59.88
C THR A 25 33.52 17.62 59.23
N ASN A 26 33.58 16.48 59.93
CA ASN A 26 34.08 15.21 59.34
C ASN A 26 32.99 14.43 58.58
N LEU A 27 31.94 15.11 58.10
CA LEU A 27 30.79 14.50 57.46
C LEU A 27 30.85 14.68 55.94
N SER A 28 30.51 13.63 55.20
CA SER A 28 30.38 13.69 53.75
C SER A 28 29.07 14.36 53.32
N LEU A 29 29.03 14.91 52.11
CA LEU A 29 27.83 15.58 51.58
C LEU A 29 26.59 14.65 51.52
N ASN A 30 26.82 13.34 51.38
CA ASN A 30 25.74 12.34 51.33
C ASN A 30 25.13 12.05 52.71
N GLU A 31 25.79 12.45 53.79
CA GLU A 31 25.35 12.27 55.17
C GLU A 31 24.61 13.49 55.73
N LEU A 32 24.53 14.57 54.95
CA LEU A 32 23.82 15.80 55.32
C LEU A 32 22.54 15.95 54.50
N ASP A 33 21.46 16.32 55.17
CA ASP A 33 20.23 16.78 54.53
C ASP A 33 19.75 18.06 55.23
N PHE A 34 18.80 18.77 54.63
CA PHE A 34 18.30 20.03 55.18
C PHE A 34 16.79 20.11 55.12
N SER A 35 16.19 20.81 56.07
CA SER A 35 14.78 21.20 56.02
C SER A 35 14.66 22.69 55.72
N LEU A 36 13.94 23.04 54.66
CA LEU A 36 13.43 24.40 54.46
C LEU A 36 12.44 24.74 55.58
N LEU A 37 12.74 25.78 56.36
CA LEU A 37 11.89 26.29 57.44
C LEU A 37 11.03 27.47 56.97
N ALA A 38 11.62 28.36 56.18
CA ALA A 38 10.95 29.53 55.60
C ALA A 38 11.72 30.01 54.38
N PHE A 39 11.09 30.83 53.55
CA PHE A 39 11.74 31.55 52.47
C PHE A 39 11.22 32.97 52.39
N SER A 40 12.08 33.89 51.96
CA SER A 40 11.76 35.29 51.72
C SER A 40 11.97 35.59 50.24
N THR A 41 10.97 36.14 49.58
CA THR A 41 11.03 36.48 48.15
C THR A 41 11.16 37.97 47.97
N GLN A 42 12.08 38.39 47.10
CA GLN A 42 12.19 39.76 46.63
C GLN A 42 12.13 39.76 45.11
N TYR A 43 11.53 40.78 44.54
CA TYR A 43 11.46 40.98 43.10
C TYR A 43 11.73 42.42 42.72
N ARG A 44 12.10 42.65 41.46
CA ARG A 44 12.20 43.98 40.86
C ARG A 44 11.97 43.90 39.36
N PHE A 45 11.73 45.06 38.76
CA PHE A 45 11.74 45.23 37.30
C PHE A 45 12.92 46.12 36.92
N GLY A 46 13.84 45.61 36.10
CA GLY A 46 15.03 46.34 35.67
C GLY A 46 15.91 46.76 36.84
N ASP A 47 16.27 48.05 36.88
CA ASP A 47 17.15 48.63 37.89
C ASP A 47 16.41 49.24 39.09
N LEU A 48 15.10 48.97 39.22
CA LEU A 48 14.33 49.38 40.39
C LEU A 48 14.84 48.71 41.68
N GLU A 49 14.48 49.30 42.82
CA GLU A 49 14.78 48.73 44.13
C GLU A 49 14.09 47.36 44.33
N TRP A 50 14.71 46.51 45.14
CA TRP A 50 14.16 45.19 45.46
C TRP A 50 12.97 45.33 46.40
N GLU A 51 11.79 44.93 45.94
CA GLU A 51 10.57 44.88 46.74
C GLU A 51 10.41 43.50 47.37
N LYS A 52 10.13 43.47 48.68
CA LYS A 52 9.81 42.24 49.38
C LYS A 52 8.34 41.89 49.17
N ILE A 53 8.07 40.65 48.80
CA ILE A 53 6.70 40.15 48.55
C ILE A 53 6.37 39.02 49.53
N SER A 54 5.15 39.02 50.06
CA SER A 54 4.70 37.97 50.97
C SER A 54 4.31 36.70 50.20
N GLU A 55 4.32 35.54 50.87
CA GLU A 55 3.97 34.26 50.23
C GLU A 55 2.55 34.25 49.64
N LYS A 56 1.60 34.98 50.25
CA LYS A 56 0.21 35.08 49.78
C LYS A 56 0.10 35.88 48.47
N GLU A 57 1.02 36.81 48.25
CA GLU A 57 1.01 37.71 47.10
C GLU A 57 1.83 37.17 45.92
N LEU A 58 2.53 36.03 46.07
CA LEU A 58 3.28 35.39 44.97
C LEU A 58 2.40 35.03 43.76
N THR A 59 1.08 34.95 43.95
CA THR A 59 0.08 34.81 42.88
C THR A 59 0.13 35.95 41.87
N LEU A 60 0.80 37.07 42.18
CA LEU A 60 1.16 38.11 41.21
C LEU A 60 1.84 37.53 39.98
N PHE A 61 2.75 36.56 40.16
CA PHE A 61 3.50 35.94 39.08
C PHE A 61 2.70 34.88 38.31
N ASP A 62 1.51 34.51 38.77
CA ASP A 62 0.60 33.61 38.04
C ASP A 62 0.01 34.31 36.80
N LYS A 63 0.03 35.65 36.76
CA LYS A 63 -0.36 36.44 35.59
C LYS A 63 0.72 36.38 34.52
N ASP A 64 0.40 35.81 33.36
CA ASP A 64 1.34 35.64 32.24
C ASP A 64 1.97 36.96 31.79
N GLU A 65 1.18 38.03 31.72
CA GLU A 65 1.65 39.38 31.35
C GLU A 65 2.77 39.90 32.27
N ILE A 66 2.73 39.54 33.56
CA ILE A 66 3.74 39.95 34.53
C ILE A 66 4.95 39.04 34.44
N PHE A 67 4.73 37.72 34.37
CA PHE A 67 5.81 36.75 34.32
C PHE A 67 6.65 36.91 33.04
N LEU A 68 6.04 37.22 31.90
CA LEU A 68 6.73 37.41 30.62
C LEU A 68 7.61 38.66 30.55
N LYS A 69 7.45 39.65 31.44
CA LYS A 69 8.26 40.88 31.42
C LYS A 69 9.76 40.60 31.42
N ASN A 70 10.48 41.05 30.40
CA ASN A 70 11.89 40.70 30.18
C ASN A 70 12.84 41.22 31.25
N ASP A 71 12.44 42.25 31.99
CA ASP A 71 13.18 42.89 33.06
C ASP A 71 12.80 42.36 34.46
N LEU A 72 11.88 41.39 34.55
CA LEU A 72 11.51 40.74 35.81
C LEU A 72 12.70 39.97 36.38
N GLN A 73 13.07 40.29 37.62
CA GLN A 73 14.07 39.55 38.39
C GLN A 73 13.45 39.12 39.72
N ILE A 74 13.68 37.87 40.12
CA ILE A 74 13.24 37.33 41.41
C ILE A 74 14.44 36.68 42.08
N LYS A 75 14.61 36.96 43.37
CA LYS A 75 15.56 36.24 44.22
C LYS A 75 14.89 35.78 45.50
N GLN A 76 15.40 34.69 46.05
CA GLN A 76 14.88 34.09 47.26
C GLN A 76 16.02 33.77 48.22
N GLU A 77 15.79 34.12 49.48
CA GLU A 77 16.62 33.71 50.61
C GLU A 77 15.87 32.64 51.40
N TYR A 78 16.56 31.55 51.70
CA TYR A 78 16.00 30.37 52.36
C TYR A 78 16.55 30.24 53.77
N LYS A 79 15.66 30.11 54.74
CA LYS A 79 15.99 29.68 56.09
C LYS A 79 15.95 28.16 56.13
N ILE A 80 17.11 27.52 56.31
CA ILE A 80 17.24 26.06 56.33
C ILE A 80 17.77 25.57 57.67
N GLU A 81 17.33 24.38 58.07
CA GLU A 81 17.89 23.60 59.18
C GLU A 81 18.66 22.42 58.59
N ILE A 82 19.98 22.38 58.79
CA ILE A 82 20.86 21.31 58.33
C ILE A 82 21.01 20.28 59.46
N PHE A 83 20.87 19.01 59.11
CA PHE A 83 20.97 17.89 60.04
C PHE A 83 21.70 16.70 59.43
N HIS A 84 22.20 15.83 60.30
CA HIS A 84 22.81 14.56 59.90
C HIS A 84 21.71 13.55 59.57
N GLY A 85 21.63 13.13 58.30
CA GLY A 85 20.55 12.30 57.78
C GLY A 85 21.09 11.04 57.10
N ILE A 86 21.27 9.96 57.85
CA ILE A 86 21.86 8.71 57.33
C ILE A 86 20.87 7.89 56.48
N ASN A 87 19.55 8.13 56.62
CA ASN A 87 18.51 7.40 55.89
C ASN A 87 17.47 8.33 55.26
N GLN A 88 17.21 8.16 53.96
CA GLN A 88 16.09 8.85 53.29
C GLN A 88 14.76 8.27 53.78
N SER A 89 13.81 9.13 54.17
CA SER A 89 12.47 8.70 54.56
C SER A 89 11.72 8.05 53.38
N LYS A 90 10.75 7.17 53.67
CA LYS A 90 9.85 6.59 52.65
C LYS A 90 9.22 7.69 51.78
N ALA A 91 8.82 8.81 52.38
CA ALA A 91 8.28 9.98 51.68
C ALA A 91 9.29 10.64 50.72
N SER A 92 10.58 10.69 51.08
CA SER A 92 11.64 11.24 50.20
C SER A 92 11.88 10.36 48.97
N GLN A 93 11.81 9.04 49.14
CA GLN A 93 12.00 8.06 48.06
C GLN A 93 10.79 7.99 47.12
N ALA A 94 9.58 8.21 47.65
CA ALA A 94 8.34 8.18 46.88
C ALA A 94 8.16 9.36 45.90
N VAL A 95 8.87 10.47 46.10
CA VAL A 95 8.74 11.68 45.26
C VAL A 95 9.81 11.71 44.18
N LYS A 96 9.43 11.92 42.92
CA LYS A 96 10.35 12.24 41.81
C LYS A 96 9.88 13.50 41.10
N LEU A 97 10.80 14.43 40.79
CA LEU A 97 10.49 15.61 39.97
C LEU A 97 10.91 15.36 38.52
N VAL A 98 10.05 15.77 37.60
CA VAL A 98 10.28 15.72 36.15
C VAL A 98 9.93 17.07 35.56
N ALA A 99 10.83 17.65 34.76
CA ALA A 99 10.57 18.87 33.99
C ALA A 99 10.47 18.55 32.50
N ASN A 100 9.68 19.32 31.75
CA ASN A 100 9.67 19.24 30.28
C ASN A 100 10.93 19.86 29.66
N LYS A 101 11.14 19.63 28.35
CA LYS A 101 12.34 20.09 27.62
C LYS A 101 12.61 21.60 27.77
N ASN A 102 11.55 22.39 27.81
CA ASN A 102 11.61 23.86 27.91
C ASN A 102 11.69 24.38 29.35
N LEU A 103 11.67 23.50 30.37
CA LEU A 103 11.64 23.86 31.80
C LEU A 103 10.45 24.77 32.20
N THR A 104 9.37 24.74 31.43
CA THR A 104 8.12 25.49 31.64
C THR A 104 7.11 24.67 32.44
N LYS A 105 7.38 23.41 32.76
CA LYS A 105 6.47 22.60 33.58
C LYS A 105 7.25 21.64 34.46
N ILE A 106 6.98 21.67 35.77
CA ILE A 106 7.52 20.72 36.74
C ILE A 106 6.39 19.84 37.24
N ILE A 107 6.58 18.53 37.19
CA ILE A 107 5.64 17.52 37.67
C ILE A 107 6.30 16.73 38.80
N ALA A 108 5.60 16.61 39.93
CA ALA A 108 5.93 15.66 40.98
C ALA A 108 5.19 14.34 40.70
N GLN A 109 5.97 13.28 40.50
CA GLN A 109 5.49 11.90 40.50
C GLN A 109 5.61 11.37 41.93
N ILE A 110 4.50 11.03 42.56
CA ILE A 110 4.46 10.57 43.96
C ILE A 110 3.92 9.15 43.99
N ASP A 111 4.76 8.20 44.42
CA ASP A 111 4.40 6.79 44.56
C ASP A 111 3.71 6.51 45.91
N PHE A 112 2.40 6.23 45.88
CA PHE A 112 1.62 5.91 47.08
C PHE A 112 1.60 4.41 47.43
N THR A 113 2.34 3.55 46.73
CA THR A 113 2.28 2.10 46.93
C THR A 113 2.81 1.66 48.29
N ASN A 114 3.85 2.34 48.80
CA ASN A 114 4.51 2.02 50.06
C ASN A 114 4.45 3.17 51.09
N LEU A 115 3.55 4.14 50.88
CA LEU A 115 3.35 5.25 51.81
C LEU A 115 2.19 4.96 52.73
N ASP A 116 2.45 5.07 54.04
CA ASP A 116 1.43 4.93 55.07
C ASP A 116 0.83 6.32 55.40
N PHE A 117 -0.49 6.41 55.50
CA PHE A 117 -1.14 7.66 55.90
C PHE A 117 -0.81 8.03 57.34
N HIS A 118 -0.45 9.29 57.56
CA HIS A 118 -0.36 9.93 58.88
C HIS A 118 -0.58 11.44 58.73
N GLU A 119 -0.88 12.14 59.82
CA GLU A 119 -1.31 13.55 59.77
C GLU A 119 -0.29 14.51 59.14
N LYS A 120 1.01 14.19 59.23
CA LYS A 120 2.10 15.01 58.70
C LYS A 120 2.51 14.66 57.26
N LEU A 121 1.90 13.65 56.63
CA LEU A 121 2.33 13.14 55.32
C LEU A 121 2.35 14.24 54.24
N ALA A 122 1.32 15.09 54.19
CA ALA A 122 1.26 16.17 53.21
C ALA A 122 2.39 17.19 53.39
N LEU A 123 2.74 17.51 54.64
CA LEU A 123 3.86 18.39 54.96
C LEU A 123 5.20 17.74 54.60
N GLU A 124 5.37 16.44 54.87
CA GLU A 124 6.58 15.70 54.48
C GLU A 124 6.77 15.64 52.96
N LEU A 125 5.69 15.37 52.22
CA LEU A 125 5.73 15.34 50.75
C LEU A 125 6.02 16.73 50.19
N LEU A 126 5.37 17.78 50.71
CA LEU A 126 5.64 19.17 50.32
C LEU A 126 7.09 19.54 50.59
N GLN A 127 7.61 19.18 51.76
CA GLN A 127 8.99 19.42 52.14
C GLN A 127 9.97 18.74 51.19
N ASN A 128 9.73 17.47 50.85
CA ASN A 128 10.57 16.74 49.92
C ASN A 128 10.51 17.30 48.50
N ILE A 129 9.34 17.75 48.03
CA ILE A 129 9.18 18.43 46.75
C ILE A 129 10.00 19.72 46.72
N TYR A 130 9.88 20.57 47.75
CA TYR A 130 10.63 21.83 47.83
C TYR A 130 12.14 21.61 47.95
N LYS A 131 12.61 20.65 48.75
CA LYS A 131 14.04 20.27 48.77
C LYS A 131 14.54 19.91 47.38
N LYS A 132 13.78 19.09 46.63
CA LYS A 132 14.16 18.68 45.27
C LYS A 132 14.12 19.85 44.28
N MET A 133 13.15 20.76 44.40
CA MET A 133 13.11 22.00 43.61
C MET A 133 14.35 22.86 43.86
N LEU A 134 14.74 23.08 45.13
CA LEU A 134 15.93 23.84 45.50
C LEU A 134 17.22 23.20 44.99
N LYS A 135 17.34 21.86 45.06
CA LYS A 135 18.48 21.12 44.48
C LYS A 135 18.58 21.31 42.96
N LEU A 136 17.45 21.51 42.29
CA LEU A 136 17.37 21.82 40.86
C LEU A 136 17.38 23.33 40.55
N LYS A 137 17.60 24.19 41.57
CA LYS A 137 17.65 25.65 41.49
C LYS A 137 16.34 26.35 41.10
N PHE A 138 15.19 25.69 41.24
CA PHE A 138 13.89 26.33 41.03
C PHE A 138 13.46 27.17 42.23
N LEU A 139 12.78 28.29 41.95
CA LEU A 139 12.19 29.16 42.97
C LEU A 139 10.97 28.48 43.62
N ILE A 140 10.81 28.68 44.93
CA ILE A 140 9.73 28.09 45.72
C ILE A 140 8.51 29.01 45.75
N GLY A 141 7.32 28.45 45.54
CA GLY A 141 6.06 29.21 45.62
C GLY A 141 5.76 30.10 44.42
N ILE A 142 6.61 30.12 43.39
CA ILE A 142 6.40 30.86 42.14
C ILE A 142 5.64 29.99 41.15
N ARG A 143 4.51 30.51 40.63
CA ARG A 143 3.70 29.86 39.58
C ARG A 143 3.25 28.43 39.91
N ILE A 144 2.87 28.23 41.16
CA ILE A 144 2.44 26.93 41.69
C ILE A 144 0.93 26.66 41.53
N PHE A 145 0.12 27.69 41.26
CA PHE A 145 -1.33 27.59 41.10
C PHE A 145 -1.98 26.73 42.22
N ASP A 146 -2.77 25.72 41.86
CA ASP A 146 -3.47 24.83 42.78
C ASP A 146 -2.60 23.69 43.36
N PHE A 147 -1.28 23.68 43.14
CA PHE A 147 -0.39 22.59 43.56
C PHE A 147 -0.61 22.13 45.01
N LYS A 148 -0.58 23.06 45.98
CA LYS A 148 -0.75 22.75 47.42
C LYS A 148 -2.11 22.13 47.70
N LYS A 149 -3.18 22.66 47.09
CA LYS A 149 -4.55 22.15 47.24
C LYS A 149 -4.68 20.75 46.66
N ASN A 150 -4.10 20.51 45.48
CA ASN A 150 -4.08 19.20 44.83
C ASN A 150 -3.32 18.17 45.67
N LEU A 151 -2.15 18.53 46.20
CA LEU A 151 -1.38 17.66 47.09
C LEU A 151 -2.19 17.26 48.34
N MET A 152 -2.83 18.24 49.00
CA MET A 152 -3.71 17.98 50.15
C MET A 152 -4.89 17.08 49.78
N SER A 153 -5.51 17.29 48.63
CA SER A 153 -6.62 16.48 48.14
C SER A 153 -6.21 15.02 47.94
N PHE A 154 -5.03 14.76 47.32
CA PHE A 154 -4.53 13.40 47.16
C PHE A 154 -4.14 12.74 48.48
N CYS A 155 -3.55 13.47 49.43
CA CYS A 155 -3.29 12.94 50.76
C CYS A 155 -4.58 12.59 51.51
N ASN A 156 -5.61 13.43 51.41
CA ASN A 156 -6.94 13.17 51.99
C ASN A 156 -7.63 11.98 51.32
N GLN A 157 -7.48 11.82 50.00
CA GLN A 157 -7.97 10.64 49.31
C GLN A 157 -7.28 9.38 49.81
N HIS A 158 -5.95 9.41 49.94
CA HIS A 158 -5.16 8.30 50.47
C HIS A 158 -5.53 7.93 51.92
N LYS A 159 -5.93 8.91 52.75
CA LYS A 159 -6.51 8.68 54.09
C LYS A 159 -7.77 7.82 54.05
N ASN A 160 -8.67 8.11 53.12
CA ASN A 160 -9.97 7.44 53.02
C ASN A 160 -9.89 6.12 52.26
N THR A 161 -9.00 6.03 51.27
CA THR A 161 -8.80 4.84 50.43
C THR A 161 -7.35 4.80 49.94
N PRO A 162 -6.56 3.76 50.29
CA PRO A 162 -5.18 3.64 49.83
C PRO A 162 -5.07 3.71 48.30
N LEU A 163 -4.39 4.74 47.81
CA LEU A 163 -4.24 5.01 46.37
C LEU A 163 -3.45 3.92 45.62
N ASN A 164 -2.45 3.30 46.26
CA ASN A 164 -1.61 2.21 45.74
C ASN A 164 -1.13 2.40 44.29
N LYS A 165 -0.79 3.63 43.92
CA LYS A 165 -0.32 3.99 42.57
C LYS A 165 0.57 5.22 42.60
N THR A 166 1.33 5.42 41.52
CA THR A 166 2.02 6.69 41.28
C THR A 166 1.03 7.73 40.74
N ILE A 167 0.95 8.89 41.39
CA ILE A 167 0.20 10.03 40.89
C ILE A 167 1.14 11.09 40.32
N GLN A 168 0.62 11.91 39.40
CA GLN A 168 1.35 13.04 38.84
C GLN A 168 0.65 14.34 39.24
N ILE A 169 1.37 15.24 39.90
CA ILE A 169 0.87 16.56 40.28
C ILE A 169 1.74 17.60 39.60
N THR A 170 1.14 18.56 38.91
CA THR A 170 1.91 19.71 38.41
C THR A 170 2.26 20.62 39.58
N VAL A 171 3.55 20.85 39.79
CA VAL A 171 4.10 21.63 40.91
C VAL A 171 4.19 23.11 40.54
N ALA A 172 4.68 23.40 39.33
CA ALA A 172 4.78 24.76 38.81
C ALA A 172 4.68 24.77 37.28
N GLN A 173 4.19 25.88 36.72
CA GLN A 173 4.04 26.08 35.27
C GLN A 173 4.56 27.46 34.85
N GLY A 174 5.57 27.52 34.00
CA GLY A 174 5.97 28.70 33.22
C GLY A 174 5.08 28.86 31.98
N ILE A 175 5.65 29.40 30.90
CA ILE A 175 4.92 29.68 29.65
C ILE A 175 5.71 29.07 28.50
N ASP A 176 5.15 28.08 27.80
CA ASP A 176 5.77 27.51 26.62
C ASP A 176 5.73 28.49 25.44
N PRO A 177 6.80 28.55 24.63
CA PRO A 177 6.81 29.37 23.42
C PRO A 177 5.84 28.79 22.39
N ILE A 178 5.21 29.67 21.61
CA ILE A 178 4.48 29.30 20.40
C ILE A 178 5.40 29.57 19.23
N GLU A 179 5.81 28.52 18.52
CA GLU A 179 6.71 28.67 17.37
C GLU A 179 6.08 29.48 16.23
N SER A 180 6.93 30.21 15.52
CA SER A 180 6.56 30.94 14.32
C SER A 180 6.40 30.01 13.11
N GLN A 181 5.57 30.40 12.16
CA GLN A 181 5.34 29.69 10.90
C GLN A 181 5.41 30.68 9.74
N ASP A 182 6.33 30.42 8.81
CA ASP A 182 6.46 31.19 7.57
C ASP A 182 5.25 30.93 6.65
N GLU A 183 4.79 31.96 5.96
CA GLU A 183 3.84 31.76 4.87
C GLU A 183 4.54 31.05 3.71
N SER A 184 3.97 29.95 3.22
CA SER A 184 4.56 29.22 2.08
C SER A 184 3.50 28.44 1.30
N LEU A 185 3.74 28.28 0.00
CA LEU A 185 2.96 27.38 -0.85
C LEU A 185 3.75 26.09 -1.06
N ILE A 186 3.21 24.99 -0.55
CA ILE A 186 3.78 23.65 -0.67
C ILE A 186 3.12 22.94 -1.85
N LEU A 187 3.92 22.54 -2.83
CA LEU A 187 3.48 21.86 -4.05
C LEU A 187 3.43 20.34 -3.83
N THR A 188 2.45 19.87 -3.05
CA THR A 188 2.32 18.46 -2.64
C THR A 188 2.32 17.49 -3.82
N TYR A 189 1.69 17.85 -4.94
CA TYR A 189 1.68 17.02 -6.16
C TYR A 189 3.09 16.70 -6.70
N LYS A 190 4.09 17.58 -6.49
CA LYS A 190 5.48 17.32 -6.93
C LYS A 190 6.15 16.21 -6.13
N GLU A 191 5.67 15.85 -4.95
CA GLU A 191 6.23 14.75 -4.16
C GLU A 191 6.09 13.40 -4.87
N LYS A 192 5.06 13.23 -5.71
CA LYS A 192 4.84 12.03 -6.54
C LYS A 192 5.99 11.76 -7.51
N THR A 193 6.71 12.80 -7.92
CA THR A 193 7.82 12.67 -8.88
C THR A 193 9.08 12.04 -8.27
N LYS A 194 9.14 11.82 -6.95
CA LYS A 194 10.30 11.19 -6.30
C LYS A 194 10.64 9.83 -6.89
N ASN A 195 9.61 9.05 -7.25
CA ASN A 195 9.74 7.71 -7.81
C ASN A 195 9.82 7.68 -9.36
N TYR A 196 9.72 8.84 -10.03
CA TYR A 196 9.76 8.89 -11.48
C TYR A 196 11.18 8.66 -12.00
N THR A 197 11.29 7.96 -13.11
CA THR A 197 12.53 7.84 -13.88
C THR A 197 12.95 9.20 -14.45
N ILE A 198 14.20 9.31 -14.90
CA ILE A 198 14.70 10.55 -15.53
C ILE A 198 13.84 10.91 -16.74
N ASP A 199 13.44 9.93 -17.55
CA ASP A 199 12.69 10.15 -18.79
C ASP A 199 11.21 10.48 -18.54
N GLU A 200 10.63 10.00 -17.43
CA GLU A 200 9.29 10.41 -16.97
C GLU A 200 9.28 11.86 -16.47
N LYS A 201 10.33 12.26 -15.73
CA LYS A 201 10.46 13.64 -15.22
C LYS A 201 10.57 14.67 -16.34
N ARG A 202 11.12 14.31 -17.50
CA ARG A 202 11.22 15.22 -18.66
C ARG A 202 9.88 15.69 -19.17
N SER A 203 8.84 14.85 -19.10
CA SER A 203 7.51 15.20 -19.58
C SER A 203 6.90 16.38 -18.81
N GLY A 204 7.28 16.54 -17.53
CA GLY A 204 6.70 17.55 -16.64
C GLY A 204 5.22 17.32 -16.30
N ILE A 205 4.61 16.22 -16.78
CA ILE A 205 3.19 15.92 -16.59
C ILE A 205 3.03 15.14 -15.29
N ILE A 206 2.31 15.71 -14.33
CA ILE A 206 2.07 15.10 -13.02
C ILE A 206 0.56 14.92 -12.83
N ILE A 207 0.17 13.67 -12.62
CA ILE A 207 -1.23 13.26 -12.51
C ILE A 207 -1.73 13.36 -11.08
N VAL A 208 -2.97 13.83 -10.95
CA VAL A 208 -3.72 13.91 -9.69
C VAL A 208 -5.07 13.20 -9.82
N ASP A 209 -5.49 12.60 -8.71
CA ASP A 209 -6.80 11.98 -8.57
C ASP A 209 -7.82 12.96 -7.99
N GLU A 210 -9.10 12.66 -8.21
CA GLU A 210 -10.17 13.37 -7.52
C GLU A 210 -10.04 13.18 -5.99
N ASN A 211 -10.29 14.24 -5.23
CA ASN A 211 -10.12 14.33 -3.77
C ASN A 211 -8.68 14.28 -3.27
N GLU A 212 -7.69 14.41 -4.15
CA GLU A 212 -6.28 14.48 -3.75
C GLU A 212 -5.87 15.90 -3.33
N VAL A 213 -5.05 16.01 -2.28
CA VAL A 213 -4.44 17.29 -1.88
C VAL A 213 -3.29 17.63 -2.83
N VAL A 214 -3.48 18.66 -3.64
CA VAL A 214 -2.51 19.08 -4.67
C VAL A 214 -1.54 20.13 -4.13
N LEU A 215 -2.06 21.09 -3.36
CA LEU A 215 -1.29 22.19 -2.77
C LEU A 215 -1.67 22.37 -1.29
N LYS A 216 -0.71 22.86 -0.50
CA LYS A 216 -0.97 23.39 0.85
C LYS A 216 -0.43 24.80 0.96
N HIS A 217 -1.26 25.74 1.42
CA HIS A 217 -0.85 27.09 1.75
C HIS A 217 -0.71 27.21 3.26
N ALA A 218 0.54 27.17 3.73
CA ALA A 218 0.86 27.44 5.13
C ALA A 218 0.63 28.92 5.42
N LYS A 219 -0.19 29.22 6.44
CA LYS A 219 -0.51 30.59 6.84
C LYS A 219 0.62 31.17 7.67
N PHE A 220 0.89 32.45 7.50
CA PHE A 220 1.75 33.19 8.40
C PHE A 220 1.23 33.10 9.83
N LYS A 221 2.11 32.71 10.76
CA LYS A 221 1.82 32.77 12.19
C LYS A 221 3.05 33.30 12.91
N GLN A 222 2.94 34.51 13.45
CA GLN A 222 3.96 35.03 14.33
C GLN A 222 3.91 34.28 15.67
N GLY A 223 5.02 33.68 16.03
CA GLY A 223 5.19 33.00 17.31
C GLY A 223 5.15 33.95 18.50
N LYS A 224 4.95 33.38 19.68
CA LYS A 224 4.95 34.10 20.96
C LYS A 224 6.05 33.55 21.85
N GLU A 225 6.84 34.44 22.44
CA GLU A 225 7.89 34.06 23.38
C GLU A 225 7.31 33.36 24.61
N GLY A 226 8.06 32.39 25.12
CA GLY A 226 7.78 31.74 26.39
C GLY A 226 8.72 32.23 27.50
N LYS A 227 8.52 31.72 28.71
CA LYS A 227 9.47 31.89 29.81
C LYS A 227 9.48 30.66 30.70
N ASP A 228 10.68 30.15 30.94
CA ASP A 228 10.88 28.98 31.79
C ASP A 228 10.71 29.32 33.29
N LEU A 229 10.69 28.29 34.14
CA LEU A 229 10.54 28.45 35.59
C LEU A 229 11.80 28.98 36.30
N ASN A 230 12.89 29.18 35.57
CA ASN A 230 14.12 29.84 36.03
C ASN A 230 14.23 31.29 35.53
N LEU A 231 13.15 31.82 34.94
CA LEU A 231 13.04 33.17 34.38
C LEU A 231 13.84 33.41 33.08
N HIS A 232 14.30 32.38 32.40
CA HIS A 232 14.91 32.53 31.07
C HIS A 232 13.82 32.70 30.01
N THR A 233 13.92 33.78 29.22
CA THR A 233 13.05 34.01 28.06
C THR A 233 13.33 33.00 26.96
N LEU A 234 12.29 32.29 26.53
CA LEU A 234 12.31 31.33 25.42
C LEU A 234 11.94 32.08 24.14
N LYS A 235 12.96 32.64 23.49
CA LYS A 235 12.81 33.45 22.28
C LYS A 235 12.34 32.60 21.10
N VAL A 236 11.49 33.19 20.26
CA VAL A 236 11.02 32.59 19.02
C VAL A 236 11.54 33.40 17.84
N LEU A 237 11.99 32.72 16.78
CA LEU A 237 12.43 33.40 15.55
C LEU A 237 11.24 34.09 14.88
N ALA A 238 11.44 35.26 14.29
CA ALA A 238 10.38 35.92 13.52
C ALA A 238 10.02 35.08 12.28
N ALA A 239 8.72 34.90 12.03
CA ALA A 239 8.27 34.30 10.78
C ALA A 239 8.43 35.30 9.62
N ASN A 240 8.68 34.78 8.43
CA ASN A 240 8.60 35.56 7.22
C ASN A 240 7.16 35.52 6.67
N GLU A 241 6.58 36.71 6.48
CA GLU A 241 5.23 36.82 5.92
C GLU A 241 5.20 36.37 4.46
N ASN A 242 6.30 36.46 3.69
CA ASN A 242 6.47 36.04 2.27
C ASN A 242 5.42 36.53 1.24
N LYS A 243 4.18 36.87 1.64
CA LYS A 243 3.03 37.34 0.84
C LYS A 243 2.85 36.49 -0.41
N VAL A 244 2.63 35.20 -0.21
CA VAL A 244 2.64 34.22 -1.31
C VAL A 244 1.42 34.45 -2.19
N LYS A 245 1.67 34.84 -3.45
CA LYS A 245 0.61 35.05 -4.44
C LYS A 245 0.44 33.82 -5.29
N PHE A 246 -0.78 33.30 -5.33
CA PHE A 246 -1.17 32.25 -6.25
C PHE A 246 -2.69 32.24 -6.42
N SER A 247 -3.16 31.55 -7.46
CA SER A 247 -4.58 31.32 -7.68
C SER A 247 -4.83 29.93 -8.20
N CYS A 248 -5.98 29.37 -7.84
CA CYS A 248 -6.44 28.07 -8.29
C CYS A 248 -7.74 28.25 -9.06
N SER A 249 -7.89 27.50 -10.14
CA SER A 249 -9.14 27.45 -10.91
C SER A 249 -10.28 26.81 -10.09
N SER A 250 -11.48 26.75 -10.69
CA SER A 250 -12.62 26.00 -10.14
C SER A 250 -12.40 24.47 -10.10
N ALA A 251 -11.26 23.96 -10.59
CA ALA A 251 -10.89 22.55 -10.46
C ALA A 251 -10.43 22.17 -9.04
N PHE A 252 -10.35 23.13 -8.12
CA PHE A 252 -9.93 22.92 -6.75
C PHE A 252 -11.01 23.30 -5.74
N LYS A 253 -11.04 22.55 -4.64
CA LYS A 253 -11.77 22.87 -3.42
C LYS A 253 -10.79 23.32 -2.35
N GLN A 254 -11.07 24.45 -1.72
CA GLN A 254 -10.31 24.95 -0.57
C GLN A 254 -10.88 24.37 0.73
N VAL A 255 -10.01 23.85 1.59
CA VAL A 255 -10.38 23.35 2.93
C VAL A 255 -9.47 23.99 3.96
N GLU A 256 -10.07 24.71 4.90
CA GLU A 256 -9.34 25.41 5.96
C GLU A 256 -8.97 24.48 7.11
N GLN A 257 -7.71 24.52 7.52
CA GLN A 257 -7.16 23.78 8.65
C GLN A 257 -6.47 24.75 9.62
N ASP A 258 -6.12 24.25 10.81
CA ASP A 258 -5.32 25.04 11.76
C ASP A 258 -3.89 25.22 11.21
N GLY A 259 -3.52 26.47 10.90
CA GLY A 259 -2.20 26.85 10.39
C GLY A 259 -1.97 26.68 8.87
N TYR A 260 -2.93 26.15 8.11
CA TYR A 260 -2.80 26.02 6.65
C TYR A 260 -4.15 25.83 5.94
N THR A 261 -4.16 26.04 4.63
CA THR A 261 -5.30 25.77 3.75
C THR A 261 -4.91 24.71 2.72
N GLU A 262 -5.73 23.66 2.55
CA GLU A 262 -5.53 22.62 1.54
C GLU A 262 -6.30 22.94 0.26
N TYR A 263 -5.68 22.67 -0.89
CA TYR A 263 -6.31 22.78 -2.20
C TYR A 263 -6.45 21.37 -2.78
N ILE A 264 -7.67 20.87 -2.74
CA ILE A 264 -8.04 19.51 -3.08
C ILE A 264 -8.57 19.46 -4.52
N ALA A 265 -8.08 18.54 -5.34
CA ALA A 265 -8.56 18.31 -6.69
C ALA A 265 -10.03 17.89 -6.71
N LEU A 266 -10.86 18.56 -7.50
CA LEU A 266 -12.26 18.21 -7.74
C LEU A 266 -12.46 17.27 -8.93
N LYS A 267 -11.40 16.98 -9.68
CA LYS A 267 -11.42 16.06 -10.82
C LYS A 267 -10.04 15.44 -11.01
N LYS A 268 -10.02 14.24 -11.61
CA LYS A 268 -8.81 13.60 -12.13
C LYS A 268 -8.25 14.37 -13.34
N GLY A 269 -6.93 14.36 -13.49
CA GLY A 269 -6.23 14.98 -14.62
C GLY A 269 -4.76 15.23 -14.31
N TYR A 270 -4.15 16.19 -15.00
CA TYR A 270 -2.78 16.63 -14.73
C TYR A 270 -2.74 18.08 -14.26
N VAL A 271 -1.78 18.41 -13.39
CA VAL A 271 -1.62 19.77 -12.87
C VAL A 271 -0.99 20.66 -13.94
N VAL A 272 -1.65 21.78 -14.25
CA VAL A 272 -1.11 22.86 -15.08
C VAL A 272 -0.64 23.97 -14.16
N GLN A 273 0.62 24.38 -14.32
CA GLN A 273 1.20 25.52 -13.63
C GLN A 273 1.60 26.58 -14.65
N ASP A 274 0.87 27.70 -14.69
CA ASP A 274 1.20 28.89 -15.47
C ASP A 274 1.62 30.02 -14.51
N GLY A 275 2.92 30.07 -14.22
CA GLY A 275 3.47 30.94 -13.19
C GLY A 275 2.89 30.63 -11.79
N GLU A 276 2.08 31.54 -11.29
CA GLU A 276 1.38 31.47 -10.00
C GLU A 276 -0.07 30.95 -10.12
N LYS A 277 -0.50 30.53 -11.31
CA LYS A 277 -1.85 29.99 -11.55
C LYS A 277 -1.79 28.46 -11.65
N PHE A 278 -2.70 27.81 -10.93
CA PHE A 278 -2.83 26.36 -10.91
C PHE A 278 -4.20 25.93 -11.44
N ASP A 279 -4.18 24.95 -12.34
CA ASP A 279 -5.38 24.29 -12.87
C ASP A 279 -5.17 22.77 -12.95
N ILE A 280 -6.25 22.02 -13.18
CA ILE A 280 -6.21 20.61 -13.54
C ILE A 280 -6.79 20.48 -14.94
N ALA A 281 -5.97 20.05 -15.89
CA ALA A 281 -6.38 19.85 -17.28
C ALA A 281 -6.48 18.36 -17.61
N ASN A 282 -7.15 18.08 -18.72
CA ASN A 282 -7.48 16.73 -19.19
C ASN A 282 -7.05 16.51 -20.64
N GLU A 283 -6.63 17.55 -21.35
CA GLU A 283 -6.26 17.47 -22.77
C GLU A 283 -4.86 18.04 -22.97
N LEU A 284 -4.05 17.36 -23.77
CA LEU A 284 -2.69 17.74 -24.16
C LEU A 284 -2.57 17.66 -25.68
N ASP A 285 -2.22 18.77 -26.31
CA ASP A 285 -2.02 18.86 -27.75
C ASP A 285 -0.52 19.04 -28.07
N PHE A 286 0.01 18.16 -28.92
CA PHE A 286 1.40 18.19 -29.38
C PHE A 286 1.49 18.29 -30.90
N ASN A 287 2.40 19.14 -31.37
CA ASN A 287 2.81 19.21 -32.77
C ASN A 287 3.99 18.26 -33.03
N GLY A 288 3.74 16.97 -32.81
CA GLY A 288 4.76 15.93 -32.82
C GLY A 288 5.47 15.80 -31.46
N VAL A 289 5.94 14.58 -31.17
CA VAL A 289 6.64 14.26 -29.92
C VAL A 289 7.94 13.54 -30.19
N ASP A 290 8.97 13.87 -29.39
CA ASP A 290 10.26 13.22 -29.45
C ASP A 290 10.81 12.89 -28.06
N PHE A 291 11.60 11.83 -28.01
CA PHE A 291 12.13 11.30 -26.76
C PHE A 291 13.08 12.27 -26.06
N LYS A 292 13.79 13.13 -26.81
CA LYS A 292 14.76 14.06 -26.23
C LYS A 292 14.06 15.13 -25.41
N ASN A 293 12.97 15.68 -25.95
CA ASN A 293 12.22 16.78 -25.35
C ASN A 293 11.15 16.30 -24.35
N ILE A 294 10.37 15.27 -24.70
CA ILE A 294 9.19 14.84 -23.92
C ILE A 294 9.47 13.57 -23.11
N GLY A 295 10.36 12.69 -23.61
CA GLY A 295 10.69 11.43 -22.93
C GLY A 295 9.52 10.45 -22.91
N ILE A 296 9.10 10.05 -21.71
CA ILE A 296 8.00 9.12 -21.48
C ILE A 296 6.87 9.86 -20.75
N ILE A 297 5.65 9.80 -21.29
CA ILE A 297 4.45 10.34 -20.65
C ILE A 297 3.74 9.19 -19.92
N ARG A 298 3.57 9.32 -18.60
CA ARG A 298 2.76 8.41 -17.78
C ARG A 298 1.54 9.13 -17.22
N ALA A 299 0.51 9.24 -18.05
CA ALA A 299 -0.74 9.86 -17.67
C ALA A 299 -1.78 8.89 -17.09
N GLY A 300 -1.52 7.58 -17.11
CA GLY A 300 -2.44 6.55 -16.59
C GLY A 300 -3.64 6.27 -17.50
N LEU A 301 -4.13 5.03 -17.47
CA LEU A 301 -5.20 4.56 -18.38
C LEU A 301 -6.62 4.96 -17.95
N ASP A 302 -6.78 5.50 -16.74
CA ASP A 302 -8.05 5.80 -16.07
C ASP A 302 -8.13 7.22 -15.49
N LYS A 303 -7.22 8.11 -15.92
CA LYS A 303 -7.01 9.44 -15.34
C LYS A 303 -7.68 10.57 -16.12
N ASN A 304 -8.53 10.24 -17.09
CA ASN A 304 -9.23 11.17 -17.98
C ASN A 304 -8.27 12.12 -18.69
N VAL A 305 -7.11 11.60 -19.11
CA VAL A 305 -6.14 12.36 -19.88
C VAL A 305 -6.21 11.91 -21.33
N LYS A 306 -6.51 12.88 -22.20
CA LYS A 306 -6.52 12.79 -23.64
C LYS A 306 -5.28 13.46 -24.21
N ILE A 307 -4.57 12.75 -25.07
CA ILE A 307 -3.38 13.26 -25.75
C ILE A 307 -3.65 13.25 -27.25
N ASN A 308 -3.57 14.42 -27.88
CA ASN A 308 -3.64 14.55 -29.33
C ASN A 308 -2.27 14.95 -29.87
N ILE A 309 -1.78 14.18 -30.84
CA ILE A 309 -0.50 14.42 -31.50
C ILE A 309 -0.79 14.59 -32.97
N LYS A 310 -0.58 15.79 -33.50
CA LYS A 310 -0.84 16.09 -34.90
C LYS A 310 0.43 16.62 -35.56
N PHE A 311 1.03 15.80 -36.40
CA PHE A 311 2.19 16.18 -37.18
C PHE A 311 2.22 15.40 -38.51
N LEU A 312 1.81 16.07 -39.58
CA LEU A 312 1.76 15.51 -40.92
C LEU A 312 3.07 15.81 -41.64
N SER A 313 3.91 14.79 -41.81
CA SER A 313 5.16 14.87 -42.56
C SER A 313 5.43 13.56 -43.29
N GLU A 314 6.00 13.65 -44.49
CA GLU A 314 6.49 12.49 -45.25
C GLU A 314 7.85 11.99 -44.74
N VAL A 315 8.58 12.83 -44.00
CA VAL A 315 9.97 12.57 -43.58
C VAL A 315 10.07 12.24 -42.10
N LYS A 316 9.22 12.83 -41.26
CA LYS A 316 9.31 12.75 -39.81
C LYS A 316 8.05 12.14 -39.22
N ASP A 317 8.24 11.31 -38.20
CA ASP A 317 7.14 10.70 -37.46
C ASP A 317 6.47 11.73 -36.53
N ALA A 318 5.16 11.58 -36.33
CA ALA A 318 4.44 12.33 -35.30
C ALA A 318 4.82 11.86 -33.91
N VAL A 319 5.10 10.56 -33.75
CA VAL A 319 5.69 9.99 -32.54
C VAL A 319 7.04 9.40 -32.90
N ASN A 320 8.12 10.09 -32.55
CA ASN A 320 9.47 9.65 -32.88
C ASN A 320 9.91 8.42 -32.10
N SER A 321 11.00 7.82 -32.57
CA SER A 321 11.56 6.59 -32.00
C SER A 321 11.83 6.69 -30.49
N GLY A 322 11.48 5.63 -29.76
CA GLY A 322 11.75 5.48 -28.33
C GLY A 322 10.77 6.18 -27.39
N VAL A 323 9.80 6.94 -27.90
CA VAL A 323 8.77 7.60 -27.08
C VAL A 323 7.83 6.56 -26.45
N GLY A 324 7.57 6.73 -25.16
CA GLY A 324 6.57 5.96 -24.41
C GLY A 324 5.40 6.86 -24.01
N ILE A 325 4.17 6.42 -24.25
CA ILE A 325 2.96 7.16 -23.86
C ILE A 325 1.96 6.21 -23.22
N GLU A 326 1.50 6.56 -22.03
CA GLU A 326 0.39 5.93 -21.34
C GLU A 326 -0.68 6.97 -21.02
N CYS A 327 -1.90 6.82 -21.51
CA CYS A 327 -3.01 7.75 -21.25
C CYS A 327 -4.39 7.10 -21.45
N GLU A 328 -5.48 7.80 -21.17
CA GLU A 328 -6.83 7.24 -21.36
C GLU A 328 -7.23 7.25 -22.85
N GLU A 329 -7.03 8.37 -23.54
CA GLU A 329 -7.30 8.52 -24.97
C GLU A 329 -6.08 9.07 -25.72
N LEU A 330 -5.60 8.35 -26.74
CA LEU A 330 -4.48 8.75 -27.58
C LEU A 330 -4.91 8.90 -29.05
N ASN A 331 -4.81 10.11 -29.59
CA ASN A 331 -5.06 10.39 -31.00
C ASN A 331 -3.76 10.82 -31.68
N VAL A 332 -3.32 10.06 -32.69
CA VAL A 332 -2.11 10.33 -33.46
C VAL A 332 -2.47 10.55 -34.93
N VAL A 333 -2.23 11.76 -35.42
CA VAL A 333 -2.35 12.13 -36.83
C VAL A 333 -0.94 12.28 -37.40
N GLY A 334 -0.44 11.18 -37.97
CA GLY A 334 0.90 11.06 -38.54
C GLY A 334 1.52 9.69 -38.25
N SER A 335 2.74 9.46 -38.74
CA SER A 335 3.44 8.18 -38.59
C SER A 335 3.99 7.97 -37.17
N VAL A 336 4.13 6.70 -36.77
CA VAL A 336 4.68 6.28 -35.47
C VAL A 336 5.99 5.54 -35.71
N GLY A 337 7.07 6.06 -35.13
CA GLY A 337 8.43 5.56 -35.30
C GLY A 337 8.74 4.24 -34.60
N SER A 338 9.99 3.79 -34.74
CA SER A 338 10.46 2.52 -34.17
C SER A 338 10.57 2.54 -32.65
N ASN A 339 10.46 1.38 -31.99
CA ASN A 339 10.67 1.22 -30.54
C ASN A 339 9.77 2.12 -29.67
N THR A 340 8.65 2.58 -30.21
CA THR A 340 7.62 3.30 -29.45
C THR A 340 6.79 2.30 -28.64
N GLN A 341 6.33 2.74 -27.48
CA GLN A 341 5.42 1.98 -26.62
C GLN A 341 4.21 2.86 -26.34
N LEU A 342 3.09 2.54 -26.99
CA LEU A 342 1.86 3.32 -26.87
C LEU A 342 0.81 2.48 -26.16
N ASN A 343 0.39 2.94 -25.00
CA ASN A 343 -0.58 2.28 -24.14
C ASN A 343 -1.76 3.23 -23.91
N ALA A 344 -2.97 2.85 -24.32
CA ALA A 344 -4.14 3.69 -24.06
C ALA A 344 -5.43 2.90 -23.88
N THR A 345 -6.44 3.45 -23.19
CA THR A 345 -7.76 2.79 -23.17
C THR A 345 -8.40 2.87 -24.56
N LYS A 346 -8.39 4.05 -25.18
CA LYS A 346 -8.84 4.30 -26.55
C LYS A 346 -7.70 4.88 -27.38
N MET A 347 -7.43 4.30 -28.55
CA MET A 347 -6.35 4.75 -29.42
C MET A 347 -6.80 4.92 -30.87
N LYS A 348 -6.40 6.02 -31.50
CA LYS A 348 -6.62 6.27 -32.92
C LYS A 348 -5.32 6.71 -33.58
N ILE A 349 -4.77 5.90 -34.48
CA ILE A 349 -3.58 6.20 -35.27
C ILE A 349 -3.98 6.36 -36.74
N GLU A 350 -3.96 7.59 -37.25
CA GLU A 350 -4.32 7.93 -38.63
C GLU A 350 -3.12 7.94 -39.60
N GLY A 351 -1.99 7.35 -39.19
CA GLY A 351 -0.80 7.15 -40.02
C GLY A 351 -0.28 5.72 -40.02
N THR A 352 1.02 5.57 -40.31
CA THR A 352 1.69 4.26 -40.43
C THR A 352 2.53 3.97 -39.20
N THR A 353 2.38 2.78 -38.62
CA THR A 353 3.26 2.31 -37.55
C THR A 353 4.53 1.67 -38.12
N HIS A 354 5.68 1.92 -37.50
CA HIS A 354 6.90 1.16 -37.79
C HIS A 354 6.77 -0.31 -37.34
N SER A 355 7.54 -1.21 -37.96
CA SER A 355 7.60 -2.66 -37.62
C SER A 355 8.09 -2.99 -36.20
N LYS A 356 8.60 -2.00 -35.47
CA LYS A 356 9.12 -2.14 -34.10
C LYS A 356 8.28 -1.37 -33.08
N ALA A 357 7.17 -0.77 -33.51
CA ALA A 357 6.23 -0.10 -32.61
C ALA A 357 5.42 -1.15 -31.85
N LYS A 358 5.15 -0.89 -30.57
CA LYS A 358 4.29 -1.71 -29.72
C LYS A 358 3.08 -0.89 -29.31
N ILE A 359 1.90 -1.39 -29.67
CA ILE A 359 0.62 -0.75 -29.41
C ILE A 359 -0.19 -1.64 -28.48
N GLN A 360 -0.66 -1.10 -27.35
CA GLN A 360 -1.55 -1.79 -26.43
C GLN A 360 -2.75 -0.92 -26.14
N ALA A 361 -3.97 -1.44 -26.33
CA ALA A 361 -5.18 -0.69 -26.00
C ALA A 361 -6.37 -1.56 -25.60
N LYS A 362 -7.42 -0.98 -25.01
CA LYS A 362 -8.72 -1.70 -24.97
C LYS A 362 -9.39 -1.62 -26.33
N GLN A 363 -9.46 -0.42 -26.91
CA GLN A 363 -10.01 -0.17 -28.23
C GLN A 363 -9.00 0.60 -29.06
N ALA A 364 -8.67 0.10 -30.24
CA ALA A 364 -7.73 0.76 -31.14
C ALA A 364 -8.22 0.81 -32.59
N TYR A 365 -7.94 1.93 -33.24
CA TYR A 365 -8.00 2.09 -34.68
C TYR A 365 -6.60 2.44 -35.21
N ILE A 366 -6.13 1.73 -36.24
CA ILE A 366 -4.84 2.00 -36.89
C ILE A 366 -5.03 1.99 -38.41
N LYS A 367 -4.63 3.08 -39.08
CA LYS A 367 -4.74 3.19 -40.53
C LYS A 367 -3.81 2.20 -41.25
N THR A 368 -2.52 2.19 -40.94
CA THR A 368 -1.57 1.22 -41.51
C THR A 368 -0.70 0.62 -40.42
N HIS A 369 -0.83 -0.68 -40.21
CA HIS A 369 -0.13 -1.40 -39.16
C HIS A 369 0.95 -2.34 -39.70
N ARG A 370 2.18 -2.20 -39.18
CA ARG A 370 3.35 -3.03 -39.51
C ARG A 370 4.05 -3.61 -38.27
N GLY A 371 3.74 -3.10 -37.08
CA GLY A 371 4.39 -3.44 -35.82
C GLY A 371 3.67 -4.54 -35.05
N PHE A 372 3.60 -4.38 -33.74
CA PHE A 372 2.83 -5.24 -32.84
C PHE A 372 1.65 -4.45 -32.25
N ALA A 373 0.45 -5.03 -32.29
CA ALA A 373 -0.75 -4.47 -31.67
C ALA A 373 -1.47 -5.52 -30.81
N GLU A 374 -1.84 -5.12 -29.60
CA GLU A 374 -2.61 -5.92 -28.65
C GLU A 374 -3.83 -5.13 -28.17
N ALA A 375 -5.06 -5.64 -28.40
CA ALA A 375 -6.26 -4.95 -27.93
C ALA A 375 -7.49 -5.85 -27.67
N GLU A 376 -8.50 -5.35 -26.96
CA GLU A 376 -9.78 -6.08 -26.90
C GLU A 376 -10.51 -5.97 -28.25
N ILE A 377 -10.61 -4.76 -28.79
CA ILE A 377 -11.21 -4.49 -30.11
C ILE A 377 -10.21 -3.71 -30.95
N LEU A 378 -9.84 -4.26 -32.10
CA LEU A 378 -8.87 -3.65 -33.02
C LEU A 378 -9.45 -3.47 -34.43
N ASN A 379 -9.46 -2.24 -34.92
CA ASN A 379 -9.85 -1.90 -36.28
C ASN A 379 -8.64 -1.45 -37.08
N ILE A 380 -8.39 -2.06 -38.23
CA ILE A 380 -7.25 -1.73 -39.10
C ILE A 380 -7.71 -1.52 -40.53
N ASP A 381 -7.27 -0.44 -41.16
CA ASP A 381 -7.52 -0.24 -42.59
C ASP A 381 -6.57 -1.12 -43.43
N LEU A 382 -5.26 -1.06 -43.15
CA LEU A 382 -4.24 -1.82 -43.85
C LEU A 382 -3.30 -2.54 -42.88
N LEU A 383 -3.32 -3.87 -42.85
CA LEU A 383 -2.31 -4.68 -42.17
C LEU A 383 -1.23 -5.09 -43.17
N GLU A 384 0.02 -4.68 -42.92
CA GLU A 384 1.16 -4.93 -43.81
C GLU A 384 2.31 -5.53 -42.99
N GLY A 385 2.38 -6.87 -42.93
CA GLY A 385 3.42 -7.58 -42.18
C GLY A 385 3.32 -7.47 -40.64
N GLY A 386 2.32 -6.77 -40.12
CA GLY A 386 2.13 -6.56 -38.68
C GLY A 386 1.65 -7.80 -37.94
N THR A 387 1.83 -7.79 -36.62
CA THR A 387 1.40 -8.83 -35.69
C THR A 387 0.31 -8.32 -34.77
N ILE A 388 -0.80 -9.06 -34.68
CA ILE A 388 -2.00 -8.68 -33.91
C ILE A 388 -2.31 -9.76 -32.88
N LYS A 389 -2.65 -9.32 -31.67
CA LYS A 389 -3.33 -10.13 -30.65
C LYS A 389 -4.60 -9.41 -30.19
N ALA A 390 -5.78 -9.99 -30.37
CA ALA A 390 -7.01 -9.33 -29.94
C ALA A 390 -8.10 -10.27 -29.44
N LYS A 391 -9.16 -9.75 -28.80
CA LYS A 391 -10.42 -10.52 -28.67
C LYS A 391 -11.17 -10.45 -30.00
N GLU A 392 -11.37 -9.25 -30.53
CA GLU A 392 -11.99 -9.01 -31.83
C GLU A 392 -11.10 -8.13 -32.70
N VAL A 393 -10.91 -8.53 -33.96
CA VAL A 393 -10.18 -7.75 -34.96
C VAL A 393 -10.99 -7.60 -36.24
N ARG A 394 -11.03 -6.38 -36.78
CA ARG A 394 -11.64 -6.03 -38.07
C ARG A 394 -10.61 -5.36 -38.97
N ILE A 395 -10.35 -5.94 -40.13
CA ILE A 395 -9.30 -5.49 -41.06
C ILE A 395 -9.91 -5.23 -42.44
N LYS A 396 -9.73 -4.04 -43.03
CA LYS A 396 -10.21 -3.78 -44.39
C LYS A 396 -9.33 -4.46 -45.45
N LYS A 397 -8.01 -4.44 -45.29
CA LYS A 397 -7.07 -5.12 -46.19
C LYS A 397 -5.89 -5.70 -45.44
N SER A 398 -5.55 -6.97 -45.70
CA SER A 398 -4.43 -7.68 -45.04
C SER A 398 -3.43 -8.25 -46.04
N LEU A 399 -2.15 -7.88 -45.89
CA LEU A 399 -1.01 -8.36 -46.67
C LEU A 399 0.08 -8.90 -45.73
N GLY A 400 0.29 -10.22 -45.74
CA GLY A 400 1.38 -10.85 -44.96
C GLY A 400 1.25 -10.70 -43.44
N GLY A 401 0.04 -10.51 -42.90
CA GLY A 401 -0.19 -10.26 -41.48
C GLY A 401 -0.17 -11.54 -40.63
N ASN A 402 0.26 -11.40 -39.36
CA ASN A 402 0.14 -12.44 -38.35
C ASN A 402 -0.95 -12.05 -37.34
N ILE A 403 -2.08 -12.75 -37.35
CA ILE A 403 -3.29 -12.37 -36.61
C ILE A 403 -3.62 -13.48 -35.63
N GLN A 404 -3.82 -13.14 -34.36
CA GLN A 404 -4.32 -14.05 -33.34
C GLN A 404 -5.50 -13.39 -32.63
N ALA A 405 -6.72 -13.92 -32.78
CA ALA A 405 -7.88 -13.35 -32.08
C ALA A 405 -9.00 -14.36 -31.79
N ASP A 406 -9.92 -14.04 -30.89
CA ASP A 406 -11.12 -14.87 -30.69
C ASP A 406 -11.99 -14.78 -31.96
N LYS A 407 -12.20 -13.56 -32.46
CA LYS A 407 -12.98 -13.27 -33.67
C LYS A 407 -12.19 -12.44 -34.68
N ILE A 408 -12.14 -12.91 -35.93
CA ILE A 408 -11.40 -12.28 -37.03
C ILE A 408 -12.36 -11.90 -38.16
N TYR A 409 -12.36 -10.63 -38.55
CA TYR A 409 -13.03 -10.13 -39.75
C TYR A 409 -12.02 -9.51 -40.71
N ILE A 410 -12.02 -9.93 -41.97
CA ILE A 410 -11.17 -9.34 -43.02
C ILE A 410 -12.01 -9.08 -44.27
N GLU A 411 -12.03 -7.84 -44.74
CA GLU A 411 -12.76 -7.49 -45.97
C GLU A 411 -12.01 -7.95 -47.23
N ASN A 412 -10.71 -7.66 -47.35
CA ASN A 412 -9.90 -8.07 -48.49
C ASN A 412 -8.62 -8.78 -48.01
N LEU A 413 -8.57 -10.09 -48.24
CA LEU A 413 -7.43 -10.93 -47.87
C LEU A 413 -6.50 -11.13 -49.08
N GLU A 414 -5.28 -10.61 -48.98
CA GLU A 414 -4.22 -10.85 -49.98
C GLU A 414 -3.41 -12.10 -49.58
N SER A 415 -2.16 -12.23 -50.03
CA SER A 415 -1.36 -13.44 -49.84
C SER A 415 -0.59 -13.45 -48.50
N ASN A 416 -0.18 -14.66 -48.08
CA ASN A 416 0.76 -14.93 -46.98
C ASN A 416 0.30 -14.49 -45.58
N ASN A 417 -1.01 -14.42 -45.32
CA ASN A 417 -1.52 -14.14 -43.98
C ASN A 417 -1.55 -15.41 -43.12
N SER A 418 -1.25 -15.28 -41.84
CA SER A 418 -1.34 -16.35 -40.84
C SER A 418 -2.32 -15.92 -39.76
N CYS A 419 -3.43 -16.65 -39.63
CA CYS A 419 -4.53 -16.32 -38.74
C CYS A 419 -4.77 -17.46 -37.75
N VAL A 420 -4.59 -17.21 -36.46
CA VAL A 420 -5.01 -18.11 -35.37
C VAL A 420 -6.30 -17.59 -34.80
N PHE A 421 -7.35 -18.41 -34.80
CA PHE A 421 -8.64 -18.03 -34.25
C PHE A 421 -9.16 -19.04 -33.22
N PHE A 422 -9.98 -18.55 -32.29
CA PHE A 422 -10.54 -19.36 -31.20
C PHE A 422 -12.05 -19.56 -31.31
N GLU A 423 -12.77 -18.64 -31.98
CA GLU A 423 -14.23 -18.74 -32.18
C GLU A 423 -14.57 -18.64 -33.68
N ASN A 424 -14.52 -17.45 -34.28
CA ASN A 424 -15.02 -17.26 -35.64
C ASN A 424 -14.05 -16.47 -36.51
N THR A 425 -13.88 -16.91 -37.75
CA THR A 425 -13.22 -16.12 -38.80
C THR A 425 -14.20 -15.87 -39.93
N THR A 426 -14.30 -14.62 -40.39
CA THR A 426 -15.11 -14.24 -41.54
C THR A 426 -14.30 -13.39 -42.50
N ILE A 427 -14.22 -13.83 -43.74
CA ILE A 427 -13.55 -13.14 -44.84
C ILE A 427 -14.59 -12.75 -45.88
N GLU A 428 -14.63 -11.48 -46.28
CA GLU A 428 -15.53 -11.04 -47.36
C GLU A 428 -15.02 -11.53 -48.72
N ARG A 429 -13.74 -11.25 -49.03
CA ARG A 429 -13.09 -11.60 -50.31
C ARG A 429 -11.68 -12.15 -50.09
N ILE A 430 -11.42 -13.32 -50.67
CA ILE A 430 -10.08 -13.94 -50.75
C ILE A 430 -9.53 -13.64 -52.15
N ASN A 431 -8.50 -12.80 -52.23
CA ASN A 431 -7.86 -12.41 -53.49
C ASN A 431 -6.46 -13.00 -53.66
N GLY A 432 -5.77 -13.31 -52.55
CA GLY A 432 -4.41 -13.83 -52.57
C GLY A 432 -4.29 -15.26 -52.06
N ASP A 433 -3.10 -15.82 -52.24
CA ASP A 433 -2.80 -17.24 -52.03
C ASP A 433 -1.96 -17.47 -50.77
N ASN A 434 -1.78 -18.74 -50.39
CA ASN A 434 -0.92 -19.14 -49.28
C ASN A 434 -1.32 -18.52 -47.93
N ASN A 435 -2.63 -18.35 -47.70
CA ASN A 435 -3.13 -17.94 -46.39
C ASN A 435 -3.37 -19.15 -45.50
N LYS A 436 -2.99 -19.05 -44.23
CA LYS A 436 -3.06 -20.12 -43.25
C LYS A 436 -3.99 -19.72 -42.12
N PHE A 437 -5.00 -20.53 -41.88
CA PHE A 437 -5.98 -20.36 -40.81
C PHE A 437 -5.84 -21.52 -39.84
N HIS A 438 -5.75 -21.21 -38.55
CA HIS A 438 -5.55 -22.19 -37.51
C HIS A 438 -6.58 -21.98 -36.40
N ALA A 439 -7.62 -22.82 -36.40
CA ALA A 439 -8.55 -22.93 -35.29
C ALA A 439 -7.87 -23.67 -34.13
N LYS A 440 -7.72 -23.00 -32.99
CA LYS A 440 -7.13 -23.57 -31.79
C LYS A 440 -8.07 -23.43 -30.61
N ILE A 441 -7.81 -24.27 -29.61
CA ILE A 441 -8.35 -24.06 -28.28
C ILE A 441 -7.47 -23.03 -27.57
N LYS A 442 -8.10 -22.08 -26.87
CA LYS A 442 -7.41 -21.04 -26.10
C LYS A 442 -6.84 -21.63 -24.81
N THR A 443 -5.66 -22.24 -24.89
CA THR A 443 -4.98 -22.89 -23.74
C THR A 443 -3.98 -21.96 -23.03
N LEU A 444 -4.15 -20.64 -23.12
CA LEU A 444 -3.13 -19.62 -22.87
C LEU A 444 -2.39 -19.74 -21.52
N ASP A 445 -2.97 -20.37 -20.51
CA ASP A 445 -2.42 -20.40 -19.14
C ASP A 445 -2.14 -21.81 -18.57
N LYS A 446 -2.48 -22.90 -19.30
CA LYS A 446 -2.37 -24.27 -18.76
C LYS A 446 -1.89 -25.28 -19.79
N ASN A 447 -0.87 -26.05 -19.41
CA ASN A 447 -0.43 -27.23 -20.14
C ASN A 447 -1.15 -28.48 -19.60
N TYR A 448 -2.32 -28.78 -20.15
CA TYR A 448 -3.15 -29.90 -19.67
C TYR A 448 -2.40 -31.25 -19.73
N ASP A 449 -1.54 -31.46 -20.73
CA ASP A 449 -0.75 -32.70 -20.84
C ASP A 449 0.15 -32.91 -19.63
N GLU A 450 0.82 -31.85 -19.20
CA GLU A 450 1.72 -31.86 -18.05
C GLU A 450 0.94 -32.04 -16.74
N GLU A 451 -0.21 -31.37 -16.58
CA GLU A 451 -1.08 -31.56 -15.42
C GLU A 451 -1.59 -33.00 -15.32
N PHE A 452 -2.02 -33.61 -16.43
CA PHE A 452 -2.47 -35.01 -16.44
C PHE A 452 -1.33 -35.99 -16.13
N ALA A 453 -0.13 -35.73 -16.64
CA ALA A 453 1.05 -36.55 -16.35
C ALA A 453 1.41 -36.52 -14.86
N ILE A 454 1.47 -35.31 -14.26
CA ILE A 454 1.76 -35.12 -12.83
C ILE A 454 0.71 -35.80 -11.96
N LEU A 455 -0.59 -35.58 -12.25
CA LEU A 455 -1.69 -36.21 -11.52
C LEU A 455 -1.66 -37.73 -11.65
N GLY A 456 -1.36 -38.25 -12.85
CA GLY A 456 -1.22 -39.69 -13.09
C GLY A 456 -0.11 -40.31 -12.25
N GLU A 457 1.04 -39.64 -12.15
CA GLU A 457 2.16 -40.10 -11.32
C GLU A 457 1.81 -40.06 -9.81
N GLN A 458 1.16 -38.99 -9.35
CA GLN A 458 0.72 -38.85 -7.97
C GLN A 458 -0.27 -39.95 -7.57
N ILE A 459 -1.29 -40.19 -8.39
CA ILE A 459 -2.28 -41.26 -8.18
C ILE A 459 -1.58 -42.62 -8.17
N SER A 460 -0.65 -42.88 -9.09
CA SER A 460 0.10 -44.14 -9.15
C SER A 460 0.93 -44.38 -7.87
N LYS A 461 1.68 -43.37 -7.42
CA LYS A 461 2.45 -43.42 -6.17
C LYS A 461 1.56 -43.64 -4.95
N LEU A 462 0.42 -42.97 -4.90
CA LEU A 462 -0.54 -43.08 -3.80
C LEU A 462 -1.19 -44.46 -3.77
N ASN A 463 -1.61 -44.98 -4.92
CA ASN A 463 -2.16 -46.34 -5.07
C ASN A 463 -1.15 -47.40 -4.60
N HIS A 464 0.13 -47.22 -4.89
CA HIS A 464 1.17 -48.11 -4.37
C HIS A 464 1.24 -48.08 -2.84
N LYS A 465 1.19 -46.89 -2.21
CA LYS A 465 1.21 -46.75 -0.74
C LYS A 465 -0.04 -47.37 -0.10
N ILE A 466 -1.22 -47.05 -0.64
CA ILE A 466 -2.51 -47.61 -0.21
C ILE A 466 -2.47 -49.13 -0.27
N ASN A 467 -2.00 -49.71 -1.39
CA ASN A 467 -1.90 -51.15 -1.55
C ASN A 467 -0.94 -51.78 -0.53
N LYS A 468 0.22 -51.17 -0.24
CA LYS A 468 1.14 -51.65 0.80
C LYS A 468 0.49 -51.70 2.18
N ILE A 469 -0.21 -50.64 2.58
CA ILE A 469 -0.87 -50.56 3.89
C ILE A 469 -2.08 -51.51 3.95
N ARG A 470 -2.87 -51.62 2.88
CA ARG A 470 -3.96 -52.61 2.78
C ARG A 470 -3.45 -54.03 2.97
N GLN A 471 -2.34 -54.40 2.31
CA GLN A 471 -1.73 -55.73 2.47
C GLN A 471 -1.24 -55.96 3.92
N TYR A 472 -0.63 -54.97 4.55
CA TYR A 472 -0.24 -55.04 5.96
C TYR A 472 -1.45 -55.27 6.88
N ILE A 473 -2.52 -54.47 6.72
CA ILE A 473 -3.75 -54.58 7.51
C ILE A 473 -4.40 -55.96 7.31
N LEU A 474 -4.50 -56.43 6.07
CA LEU A 474 -5.06 -57.76 5.76
C LEU A 474 -4.26 -58.89 6.40
N SER A 475 -2.94 -58.85 6.29
CA SER A 475 -2.05 -59.89 6.85
C SER A 475 -2.06 -59.91 8.39
N SER A 476 -2.24 -58.74 9.02
CA SER A 476 -2.16 -58.57 10.47
C SER A 476 -3.51 -58.72 11.19
N LYS A 477 -4.63 -58.71 10.45
CA LYS A 477 -6.01 -58.74 10.99
C LYS A 477 -6.27 -59.91 11.96
N ASN A 478 -5.91 -61.13 11.57
CA ASN A 478 -6.14 -62.32 12.40
C ASN A 478 -5.23 -62.33 13.65
N GLY A 479 -4.00 -61.84 13.52
CA GLY A 479 -3.06 -61.68 14.63
C GLY A 479 -3.59 -60.68 15.65
N ILE A 480 -4.06 -59.52 15.19
CA ILE A 480 -4.64 -58.48 16.04
C ILE A 480 -5.91 -58.95 16.76
N LEU A 481 -6.82 -59.64 16.07
CA LEU A 481 -8.02 -60.23 16.70
C LEU A 481 -7.65 -61.20 17.85
N SER A 482 -6.56 -61.95 17.70
CA SER A 482 -6.08 -62.84 18.77
C SER A 482 -5.48 -62.07 19.95
N VAL A 483 -4.81 -60.94 19.68
CA VAL A 483 -4.26 -60.03 20.70
C VAL A 483 -5.38 -59.33 21.47
N GLU A 484 -6.44 -58.87 20.79
CA GLU A 484 -7.63 -58.25 21.42
C GLU A 484 -8.33 -59.22 22.39
N LYS A 485 -8.53 -60.49 21.97
CA LYS A 485 -9.10 -61.53 22.84
C LYS A 485 -8.26 -61.76 24.09
N LYS A 486 -6.94 -61.90 23.95
CA LYS A 486 -6.01 -62.08 25.08
C LYS A 486 -5.97 -60.87 26.03
N ILE A 487 -6.00 -59.65 25.51
CA ILE A 487 -6.10 -58.44 26.34
C ILE A 487 -7.39 -58.46 27.16
N THR A 488 -8.51 -58.87 26.55
CA THR A 488 -9.81 -58.95 27.22
C THR A 488 -9.81 -60.00 28.33
N GLU A 489 -9.23 -61.17 28.07
CA GLU A 489 -9.02 -62.23 29.08
C GLU A 489 -8.16 -61.74 30.26
N LEU A 490 -7.03 -61.09 29.99
CA LEU A 490 -6.12 -60.56 31.02
C LEU A 490 -6.77 -59.46 31.87
N LYS A 491 -7.55 -58.56 31.25
CA LYS A 491 -8.31 -57.53 31.96
C LYS A 491 -9.41 -58.12 32.84
N ASN A 492 -10.15 -59.12 32.36
CA ASN A 492 -11.19 -59.80 33.13
C ASN A 492 -10.62 -60.57 34.34
N GLN A 493 -9.36 -61.00 34.26
CA GLN A 493 -8.63 -61.68 35.35
C GLN A 493 -7.91 -60.70 36.29
N GLY A 494 -8.03 -59.38 36.08
CA GLY A 494 -7.37 -58.36 36.91
C GLY A 494 -5.84 -58.29 36.76
N GLN A 495 -5.29 -58.83 35.67
CA GLN A 495 -3.84 -58.87 35.41
C GLN A 495 -3.38 -57.69 34.54
N ASN A 496 -2.13 -57.28 34.72
CA ASN A 496 -1.51 -56.20 33.93
C ASN A 496 -1.29 -56.65 32.48
N VAL A 497 -1.67 -55.79 31.53
CA VAL A 497 -1.52 -56.05 30.09
C VAL A 497 -0.06 -55.83 29.66
N PRO A 498 0.57 -56.79 28.94
CA PRO A 498 1.88 -56.58 28.36
C PRO A 498 1.92 -55.39 27.38
N VAL A 499 2.91 -54.51 27.55
CA VAL A 499 3.13 -53.30 26.73
C VAL A 499 3.21 -53.61 25.22
N GLN A 500 3.70 -54.81 24.87
CA GLN A 500 3.83 -55.27 23.49
C GLN A 500 2.47 -55.47 22.79
N TYR A 501 1.44 -55.91 23.52
CA TYR A 501 0.10 -56.08 22.97
C TYR A 501 -0.60 -54.74 22.75
N GLU A 502 -0.45 -53.80 23.68
CA GLU A 502 -0.97 -52.43 23.53
C GLU A 502 -0.29 -51.70 22.37
N LYS A 503 1.02 -51.87 22.21
CA LYS A 503 1.78 -51.34 21.07
C LYS A 503 1.28 -51.89 19.74
N ALA A 504 1.03 -53.21 19.64
CA ALA A 504 0.52 -53.83 18.42
C ALA A 504 -0.87 -53.30 18.01
N LEU A 505 -1.80 -53.12 18.97
CA LEU A 505 -3.11 -52.51 18.69
C LEU A 505 -2.98 -51.05 18.26
N LYS A 506 -2.11 -50.29 18.92
CA LYS A 506 -1.85 -48.89 18.59
C LYS A 506 -1.25 -48.74 17.19
N ASP A 507 -0.26 -49.56 16.84
CA ASP A 507 0.38 -49.56 15.52
C ASP A 507 -0.63 -49.94 14.42
N PHE A 508 -1.49 -50.95 14.65
CA PHE A 508 -2.55 -51.32 13.72
C PHE A 508 -3.62 -50.22 13.56
N SER A 509 -4.00 -49.55 14.65
CA SER A 509 -4.92 -48.40 14.63
C SER A 509 -4.33 -47.22 13.83
N LEU A 510 -3.05 -46.90 14.05
CA LEU A 510 -2.33 -45.87 13.30
C LEU A 510 -2.28 -46.18 11.80
N GLN A 511 -2.07 -47.45 11.42
CA GLN A 511 -2.08 -47.86 10.00
C GLN A 511 -3.47 -47.75 9.36
N ASN A 512 -4.56 -48.01 10.11
CA ASN A 512 -5.93 -47.79 9.62
C ASN A 512 -6.24 -46.28 9.47
N LEU A 513 -5.78 -45.45 10.40
CA LEU A 513 -5.91 -43.99 10.28
C LEU A 513 -5.14 -43.46 9.06
N GLU A 514 -3.92 -43.94 8.83
CA GLU A 514 -3.13 -43.58 7.66
C GLU A 514 -3.78 -44.08 6.37
N LEU A 515 -4.35 -45.29 6.34
CA LEU A 515 -5.10 -45.78 5.19
C LEU A 515 -6.29 -44.87 4.85
N ASN A 516 -7.10 -44.50 5.85
CA ASN A 516 -8.23 -43.59 5.65
C ASN A 516 -7.78 -42.22 5.12
N LYS A 517 -6.66 -41.70 5.65
CA LYS A 517 -6.08 -40.44 5.17
C LYS A 517 -5.66 -40.54 3.70
N LEU A 518 -4.91 -41.57 3.33
CA LEU A 518 -4.47 -41.77 1.94
C LEU A 518 -5.64 -42.01 0.98
N GLN A 519 -6.71 -42.69 1.42
CA GLN A 519 -7.93 -42.87 0.61
C GLN A 519 -8.69 -41.55 0.38
N ASN A 520 -8.70 -40.65 1.37
CA ASN A 520 -9.25 -39.31 1.18
C ASN A 520 -8.39 -38.50 0.18
N GLU A 521 -7.06 -38.55 0.30
CA GLU A 521 -6.14 -37.94 -0.68
C GLU A 521 -6.34 -38.52 -2.10
N GLU A 522 -6.56 -39.83 -2.23
CA GLU A 522 -6.84 -40.49 -3.53
C GLU A 522 -8.14 -39.96 -4.14
N LYS A 523 -9.18 -39.82 -3.32
CA LYS A 523 -10.46 -39.26 -3.74
C LYS A 523 -10.32 -37.82 -4.24
N GLU A 524 -9.59 -36.97 -3.52
CA GLU A 524 -9.33 -35.58 -3.92
C GLU A 524 -8.59 -35.49 -5.27
N LEU A 525 -7.56 -36.32 -5.46
CA LEU A 525 -6.82 -36.36 -6.73
C LEU A 525 -7.67 -36.86 -7.91
N LEU A 526 -8.54 -37.85 -7.68
CA LEU A 526 -9.48 -38.34 -8.69
C LEU A 526 -10.55 -37.31 -9.05
N GLU A 527 -11.08 -36.57 -8.07
CA GLU A 527 -12.00 -35.46 -8.29
C GLU A 527 -11.32 -34.34 -9.10
N ARG A 528 -10.07 -34.00 -8.77
CA ARG A 528 -9.27 -33.03 -9.54
C ARG A 528 -9.08 -33.50 -10.98
N LYS A 529 -8.70 -34.76 -11.21
CA LYS A 529 -8.57 -35.33 -12.57
C LYS A 529 -9.87 -35.23 -13.36
N LYS A 530 -11.00 -35.57 -12.74
CA LYS A 530 -12.33 -35.46 -13.37
C LYS A 530 -12.69 -34.02 -13.73
N SER A 531 -12.37 -33.07 -12.85
CA SER A 531 -12.63 -31.64 -13.11
C SER A 531 -11.86 -31.13 -14.33
N LEU A 532 -10.60 -31.53 -14.50
CA LEU A 532 -9.78 -31.18 -15.67
C LEU A 532 -10.31 -31.82 -16.96
N GLN A 533 -10.80 -33.06 -16.89
CA GLN A 533 -11.44 -33.71 -18.05
C GLN A 533 -12.70 -32.95 -18.49
N LEU A 534 -13.53 -32.48 -17.54
CA LEU A 534 -14.70 -31.67 -17.86
C LEU A 534 -14.32 -30.32 -18.49
N GLU A 535 -13.24 -29.70 -18.01
CA GLU A 535 -12.69 -28.46 -18.58
C GLU A 535 -12.26 -28.66 -20.04
N LEU A 536 -11.52 -29.75 -20.33
CA LEU A 536 -11.11 -30.11 -21.69
C LEU A 536 -12.30 -30.37 -22.62
N ILE A 537 -13.31 -31.12 -22.16
CA ILE A 537 -14.52 -31.41 -22.96
C ILE A 537 -15.22 -30.10 -23.35
N ASN A 538 -15.33 -29.16 -22.41
CA ASN A 538 -15.96 -27.87 -22.67
C ASN A 538 -15.14 -27.03 -23.67
N LEU A 539 -13.82 -26.99 -23.50
CA LEU A 539 -12.93 -26.30 -24.43
C LEU A 539 -12.96 -26.90 -25.84
N GLN A 540 -13.04 -28.23 -25.95
CA GLN A 540 -13.12 -28.90 -27.23
C GLN A 540 -14.48 -28.66 -27.90
N LYS A 541 -15.56 -28.56 -27.13
CA LYS A 541 -16.87 -28.13 -27.64
C LYS A 541 -16.79 -26.75 -28.30
N MET A 542 -16.06 -25.80 -27.72
CA MET A 542 -15.85 -24.48 -28.34
C MET A 542 -15.13 -24.58 -29.69
N LEU A 543 -14.15 -25.49 -29.84
CA LEU A 543 -13.50 -25.73 -31.14
C LEU A 543 -14.47 -26.31 -32.18
N PHE A 544 -15.42 -27.16 -31.77
CA PHE A 544 -16.48 -27.67 -32.67
C PHE A 544 -17.48 -26.58 -33.09
N GLU A 545 -17.66 -25.57 -32.24
CA GLU A 545 -18.45 -24.38 -32.55
C GLU A 545 -17.66 -23.35 -33.38
N ALA A 546 -16.34 -23.54 -33.53
CA ALA A 546 -15.51 -22.61 -34.28
C ALA A 546 -15.76 -22.73 -35.79
N THR A 547 -15.88 -21.58 -36.45
CA THR A 547 -16.27 -21.53 -37.87
C THR A 547 -15.37 -20.63 -38.69
N PHE A 548 -15.13 -21.03 -39.93
CA PHE A 548 -14.55 -20.20 -40.97
C PHE A 548 -15.60 -19.89 -42.05
N ILE A 549 -15.76 -18.62 -42.38
CA ILE A 549 -16.74 -18.14 -43.36
C ILE A 549 -16.02 -17.36 -44.47
N ASN A 550 -16.19 -17.80 -45.72
CA ASN A 550 -15.84 -17.04 -46.91
C ASN A 550 -17.14 -16.54 -47.56
N LYS A 551 -17.49 -15.27 -47.36
CA LYS A 551 -18.78 -14.75 -47.83
C LYS A 551 -18.92 -14.71 -49.34
N SER A 552 -17.82 -14.45 -50.06
CA SER A 552 -17.83 -14.43 -51.53
C SER A 552 -18.07 -15.81 -52.15
N GLY A 553 -17.74 -16.90 -51.42
CA GLY A 553 -17.71 -18.26 -51.95
C GLY A 553 -16.66 -18.48 -53.06
N LYS A 554 -15.80 -17.49 -53.34
CA LYS A 554 -14.72 -17.59 -54.32
C LYS A 554 -13.43 -17.90 -53.59
N TRP A 555 -12.71 -18.90 -54.07
CA TRP A 555 -11.45 -19.34 -53.50
C TRP A 555 -10.32 -19.18 -54.51
N THR A 556 -9.13 -18.92 -53.97
CA THR A 556 -7.87 -19.05 -54.70
C THR A 556 -7.11 -20.28 -54.16
N ASP A 557 -6.00 -20.65 -54.80
CA ASP A 557 -5.26 -21.84 -54.44
C ASP A 557 -4.43 -21.65 -53.17
N MET A 558 -4.05 -22.78 -52.55
CA MET A 558 -3.13 -22.83 -51.40
C MET A 558 -3.62 -22.07 -50.15
N ASN A 559 -4.93 -21.87 -49.96
CA ASN A 559 -5.44 -21.41 -48.66
C ASN A 559 -5.75 -22.62 -47.79
N GLU A 560 -5.22 -22.64 -46.57
CA GLU A 560 -5.28 -23.77 -45.66
C GLU A 560 -6.06 -23.42 -44.39
N ILE A 561 -6.95 -24.30 -43.95
CA ILE A 561 -7.62 -24.22 -42.66
C ILE A 561 -7.30 -25.47 -41.86
N LYS A 562 -6.77 -25.28 -40.66
CA LYS A 562 -6.36 -26.32 -39.74
C LYS A 562 -7.14 -26.22 -38.44
N PHE A 563 -7.73 -27.32 -38.00
CA PHE A 563 -8.35 -27.46 -36.68
C PHE A 563 -7.51 -28.41 -35.83
N SER A 564 -6.99 -27.94 -34.69
CA SER A 564 -6.17 -28.77 -33.79
C SER A 564 -6.97 -29.21 -32.56
N LEU A 565 -7.23 -30.51 -32.47
CA LEU A 565 -7.93 -31.14 -31.36
C LEU A 565 -6.96 -31.39 -30.18
N LEU A 566 -7.48 -31.29 -28.95
CA LEU A 566 -6.72 -31.64 -27.74
C LEU A 566 -6.78 -33.14 -27.45
N GLU A 567 -7.94 -33.79 -27.63
CA GLU A 567 -8.13 -35.22 -27.34
C GLU A 567 -9.14 -35.87 -28.32
N PRO A 568 -8.72 -36.82 -29.19
CA PRO A 568 -7.34 -37.20 -29.47
C PRO A 568 -6.55 -36.02 -30.07
N LYS A 569 -5.23 -36.02 -29.88
CA LYS A 569 -4.33 -35.03 -30.53
C LYS A 569 -4.27 -35.30 -32.01
N GLU A 570 -5.12 -34.60 -32.75
CA GLU A 570 -5.28 -34.76 -34.18
C GLU A 570 -5.47 -33.39 -34.83
N ASP A 571 -4.89 -33.24 -36.01
CA ASP A 571 -5.03 -32.04 -36.83
C ASP A 571 -5.88 -32.36 -38.05
N ILE A 572 -6.98 -31.63 -38.20
CA ILE A 572 -7.88 -31.76 -39.35
C ILE A 572 -7.62 -30.60 -40.30
N PHE A 573 -7.31 -30.94 -41.55
CA PHE A 573 -6.92 -29.98 -42.57
C PHE A 573 -7.96 -29.85 -43.68
N TYR A 574 -8.08 -28.63 -44.16
CA TYR A 574 -8.78 -28.28 -45.38
C TYR A 574 -7.85 -27.40 -46.23
N SER A 575 -7.75 -27.70 -47.52
CA SER A 575 -7.03 -26.89 -48.50
C SER A 575 -7.98 -26.51 -49.63
N SER A 576 -8.01 -25.22 -49.96
CA SER A 576 -8.85 -24.71 -51.04
C SER A 576 -8.26 -25.01 -52.42
N PHE A 577 -9.13 -24.94 -53.43
CA PHE A 577 -8.78 -25.04 -54.86
C PHE A 577 -9.68 -24.10 -55.67
N VAL A 578 -9.24 -23.64 -56.85
CA VAL A 578 -9.92 -22.61 -57.67
C VAL A 578 -11.44 -22.81 -57.89
N ASN A 579 -11.89 -24.05 -58.05
CA ASN A 579 -13.30 -24.38 -58.33
C ASN A 579 -14.15 -24.65 -57.08
N GLU A 580 -13.62 -24.37 -55.89
CA GLU A 580 -14.37 -24.48 -54.64
C GLU A 580 -15.44 -23.38 -54.55
N SER A 581 -16.60 -23.73 -53.99
CA SER A 581 -17.72 -22.82 -53.74
C SER A 581 -18.24 -22.83 -52.30
N ALA A 582 -17.62 -23.60 -51.41
CA ALA A 582 -17.97 -23.61 -49.99
C ALA A 582 -17.81 -22.22 -49.37
N LYS A 583 -18.85 -21.75 -48.69
CA LYS A 583 -18.80 -20.52 -47.90
C LYS A 583 -18.61 -20.76 -46.42
N PHE A 584 -18.96 -21.94 -45.94
CA PHE A 584 -18.83 -22.34 -44.54
C PHE A 584 -17.88 -23.52 -44.43
N ILE A 585 -16.94 -23.44 -43.49
CA ILE A 585 -16.03 -24.53 -43.12
C ILE A 585 -15.97 -24.62 -41.60
N GLY A 586 -16.29 -25.80 -41.08
CA GLY A 586 -16.12 -26.16 -39.67
C GLY A 586 -15.76 -27.63 -39.53
N ILE A 587 -15.87 -28.16 -38.33
CA ILE A 587 -15.71 -29.60 -38.06
C ILE A 587 -17.01 -30.17 -37.49
N LYS A 588 -17.28 -31.45 -37.77
CA LYS A 588 -18.42 -32.16 -37.18
C LYS A 588 -18.00 -33.56 -36.75
N LYS A 589 -18.69 -34.06 -35.73
CA LYS A 589 -18.56 -35.45 -35.29
C LYS A 589 -19.53 -36.32 -36.09
N VAL A 590 -19.02 -37.39 -36.67
CA VAL A 590 -19.80 -38.38 -37.44
C VAL A 590 -19.68 -39.73 -36.72
N ILE A 591 -20.80 -40.41 -36.53
CA ILE A 591 -20.84 -41.74 -35.90
C ILE A 591 -21.27 -42.73 -36.98
N GLN A 592 -20.36 -43.62 -37.37
CA GLN A 592 -20.65 -44.73 -38.29
C GLN A 592 -20.16 -46.03 -37.64
N ASN A 593 -21.00 -47.07 -37.60
CA ASN A 593 -20.65 -48.39 -37.09
C ASN A 593 -20.01 -48.40 -35.68
N ASN A 594 -20.54 -47.60 -34.73
CA ASN A 594 -19.99 -47.41 -33.38
C ASN A 594 -18.55 -46.84 -33.34
N GLN A 595 -18.03 -46.32 -34.45
CA GLN A 595 -16.79 -45.56 -34.50
C GLN A 595 -17.10 -44.07 -34.68
N GLU A 596 -16.45 -43.24 -33.87
CA GLU A 596 -16.56 -41.79 -33.95
C GLU A 596 -15.41 -41.26 -34.81
N SER A 597 -15.73 -40.58 -35.90
CA SER A 597 -14.77 -39.83 -36.73
C SER A 597 -15.09 -38.34 -36.68
N ILE A 598 -14.07 -37.51 -36.84
CA ILE A 598 -14.22 -36.05 -36.97
C ILE A 598 -13.85 -35.68 -38.39
N GLU A 599 -14.74 -34.96 -39.07
CA GLU A 599 -14.60 -34.63 -40.49
C GLU A 599 -14.85 -33.14 -40.72
N ILE A 600 -14.27 -32.62 -41.82
CA ILE A 600 -14.58 -31.27 -42.30
C ILE A 600 -16.06 -31.18 -42.68
N HIS A 601 -16.73 -30.19 -42.11
CA HIS A 601 -18.09 -29.81 -42.44
C HIS A 601 -18.09 -28.59 -43.34
N LYS A 602 -18.35 -28.81 -44.63
CA LYS A 602 -18.48 -27.75 -45.63
C LYS A 602 -19.92 -27.51 -46.05
N LYS A 603 -20.32 -26.25 -46.25
CA LYS A 603 -21.63 -25.87 -46.82
C LYS A 603 -21.46 -24.80 -47.91
N LEU A 604 -22.36 -24.80 -48.88
CA LEU A 604 -22.42 -23.78 -49.95
C LEU A 604 -22.89 -22.40 -49.45
N ASP A 605 -23.56 -22.36 -48.30
CA ASP A 605 -23.96 -21.11 -47.64
C ASP A 605 -23.86 -21.23 -46.13
N TYR A 606 -23.85 -20.09 -45.45
CA TYR A 606 -23.85 -19.96 -44.00
C TYR A 606 -25.19 -19.40 -43.49
N GLU A 607 -25.45 -19.52 -42.19
CA GLU A 607 -26.67 -19.02 -41.55
C GLU A 607 -26.42 -17.64 -40.92
N GLU A 608 -27.46 -16.81 -40.76
CA GLU A 608 -27.31 -15.46 -40.15
C GLU A 608 -26.64 -15.49 -38.77
N LYS A 609 -26.91 -16.54 -38.00
CA LYS A 609 -26.29 -16.76 -36.67
C LYS A 609 -24.76 -16.86 -36.73
N ASP A 610 -24.21 -17.35 -37.83
CA ASP A 610 -22.76 -17.59 -37.99
C ASP A 610 -22.00 -16.27 -38.17
N ILE A 611 -22.69 -15.21 -38.61
CA ILE A 611 -22.15 -13.85 -38.78
C ILE A 611 -22.79 -12.83 -37.83
N ALA A 612 -23.64 -13.25 -36.88
CA ALA A 612 -24.37 -12.34 -36.00
C ALA A 612 -23.44 -11.42 -35.18
N TRP A 613 -22.24 -11.91 -34.84
CA TRP A 613 -21.22 -11.15 -34.12
C TRP A 613 -20.66 -9.95 -34.90
N LEU A 614 -20.82 -9.92 -36.24
CA LEU A 614 -20.40 -8.79 -37.07
C LEU A 614 -21.39 -7.62 -37.03
N SER A 615 -22.65 -7.89 -36.67
CA SER A 615 -23.62 -6.82 -36.49
C SER A 615 -23.15 -5.92 -35.34
N ALA A 616 -23.23 -4.60 -35.53
CA ALA A 616 -22.98 -3.69 -34.42
C ALA A 616 -23.96 -4.06 -33.30
N SER A 617 -23.44 -4.37 -32.10
CA SER A 617 -24.28 -4.42 -30.90
C SER A 617 -25.12 -3.15 -30.92
N LYS A 618 -26.43 -3.30 -31.08
CA LYS A 618 -27.37 -2.22 -30.81
C LYS A 618 -27.25 -1.96 -29.31
N GLU A 619 -26.35 -1.06 -28.93
CA GLU A 619 -26.50 -0.31 -27.69
C GLU A 619 -27.71 0.62 -27.81
#